data_AF-A0A139N3Q3-F1
#
_entry.id   AF-A0A139N3Q3-F1
#
_cell.length_a   1.000
_cell.length_b   1.000
_cell.length_c   1.000
_cell.angle_alpha   90.00
_cell.angle_beta   90.00
_cell.angle_gamma   90.00
#
_symmetry.space_group_name_H-M   'P 1'
#
loop_
_entity.id
_entity.type
_entity.pdbx_description
1 polymer ?
#
loop_
_entity_poly.entity_id
_entity_poly.type
_entity_poly.pdbx_seq_one_letter_code
_entity_poly.pdbx_strand_id
1 'polypeptide(L)' 'MNVVGIDIGGTTIKADLYQSDGHSLNQFREAATEIDFEKKTNQILEQVCQLIAF' A
#
# COMPACT_ATOMS: atom_id res chain seq x y z
N MET A 1 -1.63 -20.05 0.27
CA MET A 1 -0.80 -18.92 0.73
C MET A 1 -1.09 -17.76 -0.20
N ASN A 2 -1.32 -16.56 0.35
CA ASN A 2 -1.63 -15.37 -0.44
C ASN A 2 -0.40 -14.45 -0.45
N VAL A 3 -0.26 -13.67 -1.52
CA VAL A 3 0.79 -12.67 -1.70
C VAL A 3 0.14 -11.29 -1.63
N VAL A 4 0.71 -10.38 -0.85
CA VAL A 4 0.34 -8.96 -0.88
C VAL A 4 1.28 -8.26 -1.86
N GLY A 5 0.72 -7.61 -2.88
CA GLY A 5 1.43 -6.66 -3.72
C GLY A 5 1.27 -5.25 -3.15
N ILE A 6 2.36 -4.49 -3.02
CA ILE A 6 2.34 -3.09 -2.56
C ILE A 6 3.04 -2.22 -3.61
N ASP A 7 2.33 -1.24 -4.16
CA ASP A 7 2.82 -0.22 -5.08
C ASP A 7 2.91 1.13 -4.36
N ILE A 8 4.12 1.60 -4.07
CA ILE A 8 4.37 2.86 -3.37
C ILE A 8 4.68 3.95 -4.41
N GLY A 9 3.66 4.71 -4.78
CA GLY A 9 3.79 5.87 -5.67
C GLY A 9 3.99 7.18 -4.92
N GLY A 10 4.36 8.23 -5.66
CA GLY A 10 4.53 9.59 -5.10
C GLY A 10 3.22 10.27 -4.69
N THR A 11 2.08 9.80 -5.21
CA THR A 11 0.74 10.35 -4.90
C THR A 11 -0.09 9.39 -4.06
N THR A 12 -0.01 8.10 -4.34
CA THR A 12 -0.78 7.06 -3.64
C THR A 12 0.04 5.81 -3.41
N ILE A 13 -0.30 5.11 -2.33
CA ILE A 13 0.16 3.76 -2.02
C ILE A 13 -1.02 2.82 -2.25
N LYS A 14 -0.80 1.76 -3.02
CA LYS A 14 -1.82 0.76 -3.37
C LYS A 14 -1.43 -0.60 -2.85
N ALA A 15 -2.42 -1.38 -2.44
CA ALA A 15 -2.24 -2.77 -2.06
C ALA A 15 -3.33 -3.65 -2.66
N ASP A 16 -2.98 -4.85 -3.09
CA ASP A 16 -3.93 -5.89 -3.51
C ASP A 16 -3.41 -7.27 -3.12
N LEU A 17 -4.32 -8.23 -2.98
CA LEU A 17 -4.02 -9.62 -2.65
C LEU A 17 -4.04 -10.48 -3.91
N TYR A 18 -3.05 -11.36 -4.01
CA TYR A 18 -2.89 -12.28 -5.12
C TYR A 18 -2.79 -13.71 -4.61
N GLN A 19 -3.33 -14.63 -5.41
CA GLN A 19 -3.01 -16.04 -5.29
C GLN A 19 -1.56 -16.28 -5.74
N SER A 20 -0.99 -17.42 -5.35
CA SER A 20 0.40 -17.78 -5.69
C SER A 20 0.67 -17.94 -7.18
N ASP A 21 -0.38 -18.08 -8.00
CA ASP A 21 -0.31 -18.15 -9.46
C ASP A 21 -0.44 -16.77 -10.14
N GLY A 22 -0.53 -15.69 -9.35
CA GLY A 22 -0.60 -14.31 -9.84
C GLY A 22 -2.01 -13.80 -10.11
N HIS A 23 -3.07 -14.59 -9.89
CA HIS A 23 -4.44 -14.09 -9.99
C HIS A 23 -4.79 -13.15 -8.83
N SER A 24 -5.34 -11.98 -9.15
CA SER A 24 -5.84 -11.04 -8.14
C SER A 24 -7.09 -11.58 -7.45
N LEU A 25 -7.16 -11.38 -6.14
CA LEU A 25 -8.33 -11.63 -5.30
C LEU A 25 -9.26 -10.40 -5.21
N ASN A 26 -8.94 -9.33 -5.95
CA ASN A 26 -9.66 -8.06 -6.00
C ASN A 26 -9.92 -7.45 -4.61
N GLN A 27 -8.94 -7.57 -3.69
CA GLN A 27 -8.98 -6.92 -2.38
C GLN A 27 -8.15 -5.65 -2.39
N PHE A 28 -8.42 -4.80 -3.37
CA PHE A 28 -7.70 -3.57 -3.61
C PHE A 28 -7.95 -2.55 -2.51
N ARG A 29 -6.88 -1.92 -2.04
CA ARG A 29 -6.91 -0.77 -1.12
C ARG A 29 -5.94 0.29 -1.61
N GLU A 30 -6.28 1.54 -1.36
CA GLU A 30 -5.45 2.69 -1.72
C GLU A 30 -5.47 3.72 -0.59
N ALA A 31 -4.32 4.35 -0.34
CA ALA A 31 -4.16 5.48 0.55
C ALA A 31 -3.35 6.56 -0.17
N ALA A 32 -3.59 7.83 0.16
CA ALA A 32 -2.75 8.92 -0.32
C ALA A 32 -1.33 8.79 0.28
N THR A 33 -0.30 9.12 -0.48
CA THR A 33 1.08 9.21 0.04
C THR A 33 1.23 10.57 0.71
N GLU A 34 1.22 10.60 2.04
CA GLU A 34 1.34 11.86 2.77
C GLU A 34 2.82 12.25 2.90
N ILE A 35 3.13 13.45 2.44
CA ILE A 35 4.46 14.05 2.52
C ILE A 35 4.34 15.35 3.30
N ASP A 36 5.10 15.44 4.39
CA ASP A 36 5.35 16.70 5.07
C ASP A 36 6.48 17.42 4.32
N PHE A 37 6.12 18.37 3.46
CA PHE A 37 7.09 19.11 2.64
C PHE A 37 7.99 20.06 3.45
N GLU A 38 7.53 20.51 4.63
CA GLU A 38 8.34 21.36 5.51
C GLU A 38 9.43 20.54 6.18
N LYS A 39 9.07 19.38 6.74
CA LYS A 39 10.00 18.48 7.42
C LYS A 39 10.77 17.57 6.46
N LYS A 40 10.35 17.50 5.19
CA LYS A 40 10.86 16.55 4.18
C LYS A 40 10.75 15.09 4.64
N THR A 41 9.67 14.79 5.34
CA THR A 41 9.37 13.44 5.87
C THR A 41 8.10 12.91 5.22
N ASN A 42 7.89 11.61 5.36
CA ASN A 42 6.65 10.94 4.99
C ASN A 42 6.31 9.93 6.09
N GLN A 43 5.11 9.35 6.00
CA GLN A 43 4.62 8.35 6.95
C GLN A 43 4.35 7.02 6.24
N ILE A 44 5.23 6.64 5.28
CA ILE A 44 5.00 5.48 4.41
C ILE A 44 4.82 4.19 5.22
N LEU A 45 5.56 4.01 6.32
CA LEU A 45 5.44 2.82 7.16
C LEU A 45 4.04 2.71 7.77
N GLU A 46 3.56 3.77 8.40
CA GLU A 46 2.24 3.82 9.03
C GLU A 46 1.14 3.63 8.00
N GLN A 47 1.28 4.23 6.82
CA GLN A 47 0.32 4.11 5.72
C GLN A 47 0.27 2.68 5.16
N VAL A 48 1.43 2.04 4.99
CA VAL A 48 1.50 0.62 4.61
C VAL A 48 0.85 -0.25 5.70
N CYS A 49 1.16 0.00 6.98
CA CYS A 49 0.55 -0.74 8.09
C CYS A 49 -0.98 -0.59 8.10
N GLN A 50 -1.53 0.60 7.83
CA GLN A 50 -2.98 0.81 7.73
C GLN A 50 -3.61 0.05 6.56
N LEU A 51 -2.90 -0.07 5.43
CA LEU A 51 -3.38 -0.81 4.26
C LEU A 51 -3.42 -2.33 4.51
N ILE A 52 -2.52 -2.87 5.33
CA ILE A 52 -2.40 -4.32 5.56
C ILE A 52 -2.94 -4.80 6.92
N ALA A 53 -3.22 -3.89 7.86
CA ALA A 53 -3.81 -4.23 9.15
C ALA A 53 -5.31 -4.54 8.98
N PHE A 54 -5.73 -5.64 9.61
CA PHE A 54 -7.10 -6.15 9.69
C PHE A 54 -7.70 -5.82 11.05
#